data_AF-A0A7W0WJD4-F1
#
_entry.id   AF-A0A7W0WJD4-F1
#
_cell.length_a   1.000
_cell.length_b   1.000
_cell.length_c   1.000
_cell.angle_alpha   90.00
_cell.angle_beta   90.00
_cell.angle_gamma   90.00
#
_symmetry.space_group_name_H-M   'P 1'
#
loop_
_entity.id
_entity.type
_entity.pdbx_description
1 polymer ?
#
loop_
_entity_poly.entity_id
_entity_poly.type
_entity_poly.pdbx_seq_one_letter_code
_entity_poly.pdbx_strand_id
1 'polypeptide(L)' 'MRQARHDGSLEVSAPSNGRPAPPGPYLLFIVNTSGVPSEAKIVTLSP' A
#
# COMPACT_ATOMS: atom_id res chain seq x y z
N MET A 1 -1.67 9.48 3.11
CA MET A 1 -0.80 8.46 2.48
C MET A 1 0.14 9.18 1.54
N ARG A 2 1.47 9.02 1.69
CA ARG A 2 2.45 9.58 0.75
C ARG A 2 3.08 8.43 -0.03
N GLN A 3 3.41 8.67 -1.29
CA GLN A 3 4.12 7.74 -2.16
C GLN A 3 5.32 8.45 -2.79
N ALA A 4 6.49 7.81 -2.79
CA ALA A 4 7.70 8.27 -3.45
C ALA A 4 8.18 7.20 -4.43
N ARG A 5 8.59 7.63 -5.63
CA ARG A 5 9.05 6.74 -6.70
C ARG A 5 10.57 6.84 -6.80
N HIS A 6 11.24 5.71 -6.90
CA HIS A 6 12.66 5.59 -7.24
C HIS A 6 12.81 4.64 -8.43
N ASP A 7 14.01 4.53 -8.99
CA ASP A 7 14.27 3.65 -10.13
C ASP A 7 13.99 2.19 -9.75
N GLY A 8 12.86 1.68 -10.26
CA GLY A 8 12.37 0.32 -10.00
C GLY A 8 11.70 0.11 -8.64
N SER A 9 11.48 1.14 -7.81
CA SER A 9 10.83 0.97 -6.51
C SER A 9 9.81 2.08 -6.17
N LEU A 10 8.88 1.72 -5.29
CA LEU A 10 7.85 2.62 -4.77
C LEU A 10 7.87 2.52 -3.25
N GLU A 11 8.14 3.64 -2.59
CA GLU A 11 8.00 3.79 -1.15
C GLU A 11 6.61 4.35 -0.85
N VAL A 12 5.88 3.71 0.06
CA VAL A 12 4.55 4.15 0.52
C VAL A 12 4.48 4.13 2.04
N SER A 13 3.87 5.16 2.63
CA SER A 13 3.66 5.23 4.08
C SER A 13 2.22 4.88 4.45
N ALA A 14 2.06 4.01 5.44
CA ALA A 14 0.77 3.73 6.06
C ALA A 14 0.13 5.02 6.62
N PRO A 15 -1.20 5.04 6.85
CA PRO A 15 -1.84 6.15 7.56
C PRO A 15 -1.23 6.38 8.94
N SER A 16 -1.30 7.62 9.43
CA SER A 16 -0.69 8.02 10.71
C SER A 16 -1.41 7.45 11.95
N ASN A 17 -2.58 6.84 11.78
CA ASN A 17 -3.31 6.12 12.82
C ASN A 17 -4.20 5.04 12.19
N GLY A 18 -4.70 4.13 13.03
CA GLY A 18 -5.56 3.01 12.59
C GLY A 18 -7.03 3.37 12.30
N ARG A 19 -7.42 4.66 12.34
CA ARG A 19 -8.81 5.06 12.11
C ARG A 19 -9.27 4.94 10.65
N PRO A 20 -8.47 5.35 9.64
CA PRO A 20 -8.77 5.11 8.23
C PRO A 20 -8.44 3.68 7.76
N ALA A 21 -7.58 2.97 8.49
CA ALA A 21 -7.23 1.58 8.21
C ALA A 21 -6.95 0.84 9.54
N PRO A 22 -7.94 0.12 10.10
CA PRO A 22 -7.79 -0.61 11.36
C PRO A 22 -6.61 -1.60 11.36
N PRO A 23 -6.02 -1.93 12.51
CA PRO A 23 -4.95 -2.92 12.59
C PRO A 23 -5.40 -4.28 12.02
N GLY A 24 -4.51 -4.95 11.29
CA GLY A 24 -4.80 -6.23 10.67
C GLY A 24 -4.15 -6.44 9.30
N PRO A 25 -4.43 -7.57 8.64
CA PRO A 25 -3.91 -7.88 7.31
C PRO A 25 -4.67 -7.14 6.20
N TYR A 26 -3.92 -6.68 5.20
CA TYR A 26 -4.43 -6.02 4.00
C TYR A 26 -3.79 -6.61 2.75
N LEU A 27 -4.55 -6.60 1.67
CA LEU A 27 -4.03 -6.86 0.34
C LEU A 27 -3.53 -5.54 -0.27
N LEU A 28 -2.24 -5.49 -0.57
CA LEU A 28 -1.60 -4.39 -1.27
C LEU A 28 -1.51 -4.70 -2.77
N PHE A 29 -1.91 -3.72 -3.57
CA PHE A 29 -1.86 -3.76 -5.03
C PHE A 29 -1.14 -2.53 -5.58
N ILE A 30 -0.39 -2.71 -6.66
CA ILE A 30 0.05 -1.62 -7.54
C ILE A 30 -0.81 -1.68 -8.80
N VAL A 31 -1.39 -0.54 -9.20
CA VAL A 31 -2.24 -0.44 -10.38
C VAL A 31 -1.50 0.35 -11.47
N ASN A 32 -1.43 -0.22 -12.67
CA ASN A 32 -0.79 0.45 -13.81
C ASN A 32 -1.71 1.51 -14.45
N THR A 33 -1.22 2.23 -15.46
CA THR A 33 -1.98 3.31 -16.14
C THR A 33 -3.22 2.81 -16.89
N SER A 34 -3.29 1.52 -17.20
CA SER A 34 -4.46 0.88 -17.82
C SER A 34 -5.46 0.34 -16.79
N GLY A 35 -5.23 0.55 -15.50
CA GLY A 35 -6.12 0.08 -14.44
C GLY A 35 -5.93 -1.39 -14.04
N VAL A 36 -4.91 -2.08 -14.55
CA VAL A 36 -4.65 -3.48 -14.22
C VAL A 36 -3.86 -3.58 -12.90
N PRO A 37 -4.36 -4.31 -11.89
CA PRO A 37 -3.65 -4.51 -10.64
C PRO A 37 -2.57 -5.60 -10.76
N SER A 38 -1.56 -5.50 -9.90
CA SER A 38 -0.59 -6.58 -9.67
C SER A 38 -1.23 -7.79 -8.98
N GLU A 39 -0.46 -8.88 -8.83
CA GLU A 39 -0.76 -9.88 -7.80
C GLU A 39 -0.74 -9.23 -6.41
N ALA A 40 -1.60 -9.74 -5.52
CA ALA A 40 -1.77 -9.19 -4.18
C ALA A 40 -0.58 -9.53 -3.28
N LYS A 41 -0.11 -8.56 -2.50
CA LYS A 41 0.82 -8.81 -1.39
C LYS A 41 0.12 -8.61 -0.05
N ILE A 42 0.23 -9.58 0.85
CA ILE A 42 -0.29 -9.44 2.22
C ILE A 42 0.66 -8.54 3.01
N VAL A 43 0.12 -7.49 3.62
CA VAL A 43 0.81 -6.60 4.56
C VAL A 43 0.00 -6.49 5.83
N THR A 44 0.65 -6.42 7.00
CA THR A 44 -0.04 -6.26 8.28
C THR A 44 0.20 -4.85 8.80
N LEU A 45 -0.87 -4.11 9.08
CA LEU A 45 -0.81 -2.83 9.77
C LEU A 45 -0.87 -3.05 11.28
N SER A 46 0.14 -2.54 11.99
CA SER A 46 0.13 -2.45 13.45
C SER A 46 -0.57 -1.16 13.91
N PRO A 47 -1.01 -1.09 15.18
CA PRO A 47 -1.54 0.13 15.79
C PRO A 47 -0.62 1.34 15.65
#